data_AF-A0A653D3A9-F1
#
_entry.id   AF-A0A653D3A9-F1
#
_cell.length_a   1.000
_cell.length_b   1.000
_cell.length_c   1.000
_cell.angle_alpha   90.00
_cell.angle_beta   90.00
_cell.angle_gamma   90.00
#
_symmetry.space_group_name_H-M   'P 1'
#
loop_
_entity.id
_entity.type
_entity.pdbx_description
1 polymer ?
#
loop_
_entity_poly.entity_id
_entity_poly.type
_entity_poly.pdbx_seq_one_letter_code
_entity_poly.pdbx_strand_id
1 'polypeptide(L)'
;MSVSASELHEINNKINCELDNKILFRTLSSLTVNKAHTIKNLSPVKSKFGECLVATLLEDNANEFKVWLPKRVSAHMSEAVIEEINESQNKYLLTYIGQSSPKTPGTRSKCLMKFDYIQK
;
A
#
# COMPACT_ATOMS: atom_id res chain seq x y z
N MET A 1 -27.11 -32.90 8.20
CA MET A 1 -27.34 -31.45 7.93
C MET A 1 -26.80 -31.17 6.54
N SER A 2 -27.65 -31.17 5.53
CA SER A 2 -27.27 -30.87 4.14
C SER A 2 -27.56 -29.39 3.88
N VAL A 3 -26.53 -28.63 3.51
CA VAL A 3 -26.67 -27.22 3.12
C VAL A 3 -27.45 -27.16 1.81
N SER A 4 -28.47 -26.32 1.74
CA SER A 4 -29.30 -26.16 0.55
C SER A 4 -28.53 -25.43 -0.57
N ALA A 5 -28.88 -25.71 -1.83
CA ALA A 5 -28.26 -25.07 -2.99
C ALA A 5 -28.43 -23.53 -2.99
N SER A 6 -29.52 -23.03 -2.40
CA SER A 6 -29.78 -21.60 -2.17
C SER A 6 -28.81 -20.99 -1.17
N GLU A 7 -28.54 -21.66 -0.04
CA GLU A 7 -27.57 -21.19 0.95
C GLU A 7 -26.14 -21.17 0.37
N LEU A 8 -25.78 -22.16 -0.44
CA LEU A 8 -24.50 -22.17 -1.16
C LEU A 8 -24.37 -21.00 -2.14
N HIS A 9 -25.47 -20.62 -2.81
CA HIS A 9 -25.46 -19.48 -3.73
C HIS A 9 -25.31 -18.14 -3.00
N GLU A 10 -25.99 -17.96 -1.87
CA GLU A 10 -25.84 -16.76 -1.03
C GLU A 10 -24.43 -16.65 -0.43
N ILE A 11 -23.85 -17.76 0.01
CA ILE A 11 -22.47 -17.80 0.51
C ILE A 11 -21.49 -17.43 -0.60
N ASN A 12 -21.65 -18.01 -1.80
CA ASN A 12 -20.79 -17.67 -2.94
C ASN A 12 -20.92 -16.19 -3.34
N ASN A 13 -22.14 -15.63 -3.34
CA ASN A 13 -22.33 -14.22 -3.65
C ASN A 13 -21.69 -13.30 -2.60
N LYS A 14 -21.77 -13.65 -1.31
CA LYS A 14 -21.03 -12.92 -0.25
C LYS A 14 -19.53 -13.01 -0.43
N ILE A 15 -19.00 -14.21 -0.72
CA ILE A 15 -17.57 -14.43 -0.97
C ILE A 15 -17.10 -13.64 -2.21
N ASN A 16 -17.89 -13.62 -3.28
CA ASN A 16 -17.57 -12.89 -4.50
C ASN A 16 -17.61 -11.37 -4.27
N CYS A 17 -18.63 -10.84 -3.59
CA CYS A 17 -18.66 -9.44 -3.18
C CYS A 17 -17.49 -9.06 -2.27
N GLU A 18 -17.06 -9.95 -1.38
CA GLU A 18 -15.86 -9.74 -0.54
C GLU A 18 -14.56 -9.83 -1.35
N LEU A 19 -14.48 -10.68 -2.38
CA LEU A 19 -13.34 -10.79 -3.29
C LEU A 19 -13.21 -9.57 -4.21
N ASP A 20 -14.32 -9.08 -4.75
CA ASP A 20 -14.35 -7.88 -5.60
C ASP A 20 -13.98 -6.61 -4.82
N ASN A 21 -14.25 -6.58 -3.51
CA ASN A 21 -13.85 -5.51 -2.61
C ASN A 21 -12.46 -5.69 -1.97
N LYS A 22 -11.73 -6.78 -2.26
CA LYS A 22 -10.37 -6.96 -1.72
C LYS A 22 -9.42 -6.02 -2.43
N ILE A 23 -9.14 -4.90 -1.77
CA ILE A 23 -7.97 -4.06 -2.03
C ILE A 23 -6.75 -4.99 -2.08
N LEU A 24 -6.18 -5.17 -3.27
CA LEU A 24 -5.11 -6.12 -3.50
C LEU A 24 -3.86 -5.70 -2.75
N PHE A 25 -3.19 -6.66 -2.11
CA PHE A 25 -1.90 -6.41 -1.50
C PHE A 25 -0.80 -6.64 -2.53
N ARG A 26 -0.03 -5.60 -2.84
CA ARG A 26 1.10 -5.65 -3.77
C ARG A 26 2.42 -5.53 -3.03
N THR A 27 3.42 -6.26 -3.49
CA THR A 27 4.80 -6.09 -3.00
C THR A 27 5.34 -4.77 -3.53
N LEU A 28 6.17 -4.10 -2.73
CA LEU A 28 6.78 -2.82 -3.14
C LEU A 28 7.56 -2.94 -4.47
N SER A 29 8.22 -4.07 -4.69
CA SER A 29 8.97 -4.36 -5.92
C SER A 29 8.09 -4.56 -7.16
N SER A 30 6.78 -4.75 -6.99
CA SER A 30 5.82 -4.84 -8.11
C SER A 30 5.33 -3.47 -8.59
N LEU A 31 5.68 -2.39 -7.88
CA LEU A 31 5.39 -1.03 -8.33
C LEU A 31 6.17 -0.70 -9.61
N THR A 32 5.51 0.00 -10.53
CA THR A 32 6.17 0.50 -11.74
C THR A 32 7.15 1.60 -11.35
N VAL A 33 8.40 1.49 -11.83
CA VAL A 33 9.44 2.49 -11.55
C VAL A 33 9.08 3.83 -12.19
N ASN A 34 9.30 4.91 -11.44
CA ASN A 34 9.01 6.30 -11.82
C ASN A 34 7.53 6.60 -12.12
N LYS A 35 6.61 5.69 -11.71
CA LYS A 35 5.17 5.96 -11.74
C LYS A 35 4.75 6.59 -10.41
N ALA A 36 4.08 7.74 -10.48
CA ALA A 36 3.50 8.38 -9.32
C ALA A 36 2.16 7.72 -8.98
N HIS A 37 1.98 7.39 -7.70
CA HIS A 37 0.75 6.81 -7.17
C HIS A 37 0.17 7.72 -6.10
N THR A 38 -1.12 8.01 -6.16
CA THR A 38 -1.77 8.87 -5.16
C THR A 38 -1.95 8.11 -3.86
N ILE A 39 -1.51 8.70 -2.75
CA ILE A 39 -1.71 8.13 -1.41
C ILE A 39 -3.13 8.47 -0.95
N LYS A 40 -3.93 7.43 -0.72
CA LYS A 40 -5.29 7.55 -0.16
C LYS A 40 -5.30 7.49 1.35
N ASN A 41 -4.48 6.61 1.91
CA ASN A 41 -4.41 6.36 3.34
C ASN A 41 -3.05 5.76 3.70
N LEU A 42 -2.49 6.17 4.83
CA LEU A 42 -1.36 5.56 5.50
C LEU A 42 -1.83 5.01 6.85
N SER A 43 -1.69 3.70 7.04
CA SER A 43 -2.08 3.02 8.27
C SER A 43 -0.84 2.50 9.00
N PRO A 44 -0.57 2.94 10.23
CA PRO A 44 0.45 2.35 11.07
C PRO A 44 0.01 0.95 11.52
N VAL A 45 0.88 -0.03 11.32
CA VAL A 45 0.64 -1.42 11.72
C VAL A 45 1.83 -1.92 12.52
N LYS A 46 1.54 -2.43 13.72
CA LYS A 46 2.54 -3.11 14.55
C LYS A 46 2.69 -4.55 14.06
N SER A 47 3.89 -4.89 13.59
CA SER A 47 4.27 -6.25 13.24
C SER A 47 5.23 -6.85 14.26
N LYS A 48 5.47 -8.16 14.21
CA LYS A 48 6.51 -8.83 15.01
C LYS A 48 7.92 -8.27 14.76
N PHE A 49 8.12 -7.58 13.63
CA PHE A 49 9.40 -6.96 13.25
C PHE A 49 9.47 -5.47 13.60
N GLY A 50 8.48 -4.95 14.32
CA GLY A 50 8.33 -3.56 14.72
C GLY A 50 7.22 -2.83 13.95
N GLU A 51 7.19 -1.51 14.12
CA GLU A 51 6.24 -0.62 13.45
C GLU A 51 6.54 -0.51 11.96
N CYS A 52 5.48 -0.67 11.17
CA CYS A 52 5.49 -0.58 9.72
C CYS A 52 4.30 0.28 9.28
N LEU A 53 4.39 0.84 8.07
CA LEU A 53 3.29 1.56 7.45
C LEU A 53 2.75 0.76 6.27
N VAL A 54 1.42 0.71 6.15
CA VAL A 54 0.73 0.24 4.96
C VAL A 54 0.18 1.46 4.23
N ALA A 55 0.59 1.64 2.98
CA ALA A 55 0.04 2.67 2.11
C ALA A 55 -1.05 2.07 1.24
N THR A 56 -2.24 2.68 1.26
CA THR A 56 -3.27 2.47 0.25
C THR A 56 -3.02 3.48 -0.87
N LEU A 57 -2.74 2.96 -2.07
CA LEU A 57 -2.37 3.72 -3.25
C LEU A 57 -3.46 3.60 -4.31
N LEU A 58 -3.71 4.70 -5.02
CA LEU A 58 -4.60 4.76 -6.17
C LEU A 58 -3.78 4.65 -7.48
N GLU A 59 -4.21 3.78 -8.37
CA GLU A 59 -3.73 3.70 -9.76
C GLU A 59 -4.69 4.47 -10.70
N ASP A 60 -4.20 4.86 -11.89
CA ASP A 60 -4.88 5.74 -12.87
C ASP A 60 -6.34 5.34 -13.19
N ASN A 61 -6.68 4.06 -13.03
CA ASN A 61 -8.02 3.50 -13.26
C ASN A 61 -8.90 3.44 -12.00
N ALA A 62 -8.64 4.28 -11.00
CA ALA A 62 -9.31 4.25 -9.70
C ALA A 62 -9.17 2.92 -8.92
N ASN A 63 -8.22 2.07 -9.31
CA ASN A 63 -7.94 0.82 -8.62
C ASN A 63 -7.07 1.10 -7.39
N GLU A 64 -7.60 0.76 -6.22
CA GLU A 64 -6.87 0.86 -4.95
C GLU A 64 -6.12 -0.43 -4.65
N PHE A 65 -4.90 -0.29 -4.15
CA PHE A 65 -4.09 -1.41 -3.70
C PHE A 65 -3.24 -1.01 -2.48
N LYS A 66 -2.87 -1.99 -1.66
CA LYS A 66 -2.09 -1.79 -0.44
C LYS A 66 -0.65 -2.23 -0.65
N VAL A 67 0.29 -1.47 -0.09
CA VAL A 67 1.72 -1.77 -0.13
C VAL A 67 2.34 -1.59 1.25
N TRP A 68 3.19 -2.54 1.65
CA TRP A 68 4.03 -2.41 2.84
C TRP A 68 5.17 -1.44 2.53
N LEU A 69 5.22 -0.33 3.25
CA LEU A 69 6.35 0.57 3.20
C LEU A 69 7.51 -0.02 4.01
N PRO A 70 8.77 0.18 3.56
CA PRO A 70 9.93 -0.25 4.32
C PRO A 70 9.92 0.34 5.74
N LYS A 71 10.33 -0.44 6.74
CA LYS A 71 10.41 -0.01 8.16
C LYS A 71 11.13 1.34 8.35
N ARG A 72 12.14 1.63 7.52
CA ARG A 72 12.86 2.91 7.57
C ARG A 72 11.96 4.11 7.25
N VAL A 73 11.01 3.96 6.33
CA VAL A 73 10.03 5.01 6.04
C VAL A 73 9.14 5.24 7.25
N SER A 74 8.68 4.15 7.89
CA SER A 74 7.93 4.24 9.15
C SER A 74 8.69 4.96 10.26
N ALA A 75 10.00 4.78 10.35
CA ALA A 75 10.83 5.42 11.37
C ALA A 75 11.03 6.94 11.13
N HIS A 76 10.77 7.44 9.91
CA HIS A 76 10.91 8.85 9.56
C HIS A 76 9.57 9.60 9.45
N MET A 77 8.45 8.89 9.62
CA MET A 77 7.10 9.45 9.58
C MET A 77 6.56 9.57 11.01
N SER A 78 6.24 10.79 11.46
CA SER A 78 5.53 10.98 12.73
C SER A 78 4.03 10.76 12.55
N GLU A 79 3.32 10.52 13.66
CA GLU A 79 1.87 10.35 13.67
C GLU A 79 1.14 11.57 13.10
N ALA A 80 1.57 12.78 13.46
CA ALA A 80 1.03 14.03 12.91
C ALA A 80 1.16 14.13 11.38
N VAL A 81 2.26 13.65 10.80
CA VAL A 81 2.45 13.64 9.33
C VAL A 81 1.51 12.61 8.68
N ILE A 82 1.29 11.46 9.34
CA ILE A 82 0.37 10.44 8.84
C ILE A 82 -1.07 10.98 8.85
N GLU A 83 -1.48 11.65 9.93
CA GLU A 83 -2.78 12.30 10.05
C GLU A 83 -2.95 13.36 8.96
N GLU A 84 -1.98 14.25 8.76
CA GLU A 84 -2.01 15.27 7.71
C GLU A 84 -2.15 14.65 6.31
N ILE A 85 -1.41 13.58 6.02
CA ILE A 85 -1.50 12.88 4.73
C ILE A 85 -2.91 12.30 4.53
N ASN A 86 -3.48 11.70 5.57
CA ASN A 86 -4.82 11.12 5.52
C ASN A 86 -5.93 12.18 5.37
N GLU A 87 -5.80 13.33 6.02
CA GLU A 87 -6.75 14.44 5.95
C GLU A 87 -6.70 15.18 4.60
N SER A 88 -5.51 15.32 4.04
CA SER A 88 -5.28 16.12 2.83
C SER A 88 -5.86 15.52 1.54
N GLN A 89 -6.40 14.30 1.59
CA GLN A 89 -7.08 13.54 0.53
C GLN A 89 -6.60 13.82 -0.91
N ASN A 90 -5.82 12.87 -1.46
CA ASN A 90 -5.33 12.89 -2.85
C ASN A 90 -4.30 13.99 -3.18
N LYS A 91 -3.70 14.63 -2.18
CA LYS A 91 -2.64 15.63 -2.39
C LYS A 91 -1.23 15.07 -2.30
N TYR A 92 -1.05 13.91 -1.68
CA TYR A 92 0.26 13.27 -1.57
C TYR A 92 0.44 12.17 -2.60
N LEU A 93 1.62 12.14 -3.19
CA LEU A 93 2.04 11.18 -4.19
C LEU A 93 3.21 10.36 -3.66
N LEU A 94 3.21 9.07 -3.99
CA LEU A 94 4.30 8.15 -3.78
C LEU A 94 4.85 7.69 -5.13
N THR A 95 6.12 7.94 -5.38
CA THR A 95 6.84 7.43 -6.56
C THR A 95 7.89 6.42 -6.14
N TYR A 96 7.80 5.22 -6.67
CA TYR A 96 8.86 4.21 -6.51
C TYR A 96 9.95 4.45 -7.55
N ILE A 97 11.17 4.77 -7.11
CA ILE A 97 12.30 5.08 -8.01
C ILE A 97 13.10 3.81 -8.35
N GLY A 98 12.90 2.73 -7.59
CA GLY A 98 13.58 1.44 -7.79
C GLY A 98 14.42 1.04 -6.60
N GLN A 99 15.43 0.21 -6.86
CA GLN A 99 16.39 -0.24 -5.83
C GLN A 99 17.79 0.16 -6.23
N SER A 100 18.57 0.68 -5.28
CA SER A 100 19.99 0.93 -5.50
C SER A 100 20.71 -0.40 -5.68
N SER A 101 21.64 -0.46 -6.63
CA SER A 101 22.55 -1.60 -6.74
C SER A 101 23.29 -1.81 -5.40
N PRO A 102 23.42 -3.06 -4.92
CA PRO A 102 24.18 -3.35 -3.72
C PRO A 102 25.64 -2.94 -3.95
N LYS A 103 26.22 -2.15 -3.04
CA LYS A 103 27.62 -1.70 -3.15
C LYS A 103 28.62 -2.86 -3.09
N THR A 104 28.21 -3.99 -2.53
CA THR A 104 29.02 -5.20 -2.39
C THR A 104 28.10 -6.43 -2.51
N PRO A 105 28.51 -7.52 -3.16
CA PRO A 105 27.74 -8.77 -3.18
C PRO A 105 27.36 -9.21 -1.76
N GLY A 106 26.09 -9.56 -1.53
CA GLY A 106 25.56 -9.92 -0.21
C GLY A 106 25.10 -8.75 0.68
N THR A 107 25.30 -7.50 0.26
CA THR A 107 24.74 -6.34 0.98
C THR A 107 23.30 -6.02 0.55
N ARG A 108 22.49 -5.47 1.45
CA ARG A 108 21.09 -5.13 1.18
C ARG A 108 21.00 -3.92 0.24
N SER A 109 20.23 -4.06 -0.85
CA SER A 109 19.83 -2.92 -1.70
C SER A 109 18.98 -1.93 -0.91
N LYS A 110 19.12 -0.64 -1.19
CA LYS A 110 18.25 0.40 -0.63
C LYS A 110 17.09 0.62 -1.59
N CYS A 111 15.88 0.51 -1.09
CA CYS A 111 14.71 0.99 -1.82
C CYS A 111 14.75 2.52 -1.93
N LEU A 112 14.52 3.05 -3.13
CA LEU A 112 14.43 4.48 -3.40
C LEU A 112 12.96 4.84 -3.64
N MET A 113 12.47 5.78 -2.86
CA MET A 113 11.08 6.26 -2.90
C MET A 113 11.10 7.78 -2.79
N LYS A 114 10.17 8.42 -3.47
CA LYS A 114 9.94 9.87 -3.41
C LYS A 114 8.50 10.14 -2.98
N PHE A 115 8.36 11.06 -2.05
CA PHE A 115 7.08 11.59 -1.61
C PHE A 115 6.95 13.01 -2.14
N ASP A 116 5.91 13.26 -2.91
CA ASP A 116 5.63 14.58 -3.48
C ASP A 116 4.27 15.08 -2.98
N TYR A 117 4.10 16.40 -2.92
CA TYR A 117 2.84 17.05 -2.59
C TYR A 117 2.36 17.87 -3.79
N ILE A 118 1.09 17.70 -4.15
CA ILE A 118 0.42 18.46 -5.20
C ILE A 118 0.02 19.81 -4.61
N GLN A 119 0.86 20.83 -4.80
CA GLN A 119 0.45 22.23 -4.63
C GLN A 119 -0.50 22.58 -5.77
N LYS A 120 -1.79 22.76 -5.44
CA LYS A 120 -2.74 23.49 -6.27
C LYS A 120 -2.81 24.93 -5.79
#